data_AF-A0A947X767-F1
#
_entry.id   AF-A0A947X767-F1
#
_cell.length_a   1.000
_cell.length_b   1.000
_cell.length_c   1.000
_cell.angle_alpha   90.00
_cell.angle_beta   90.00
_cell.angle_gamma   90.00
#
_symmetry.space_group_name_H-M   'P 1'
#
loop_
_entity.id
_entity.type
_entity.pdbx_description
1 polymer ?
#
loop_
_entity_poly.entity_id
_entity_poly.type
_entity_poly.pdbx_seq_one_letter_code
_entity_poly.pdbx_strand_id
1 'polypeptide(L)'
;MKGFTMKTKKKKNGFTIVELLTVMAVIAMLMGILVPALNLVRRLAKDTNQRAQFHGIEVGLEAYVSENEGRYPESTALNTGTGNMTVGAQKLAEALIGRDMLGLDPNTTWDADYDETNPCTYASKSLKGSSDTQVTDSLKRRQGPYLDVSKTEAFQVGQLFTNTYNVYDGLTTPAPVLTDTYRAKKVVMQGKTMMAGTPILYYKANAASLTFPDTNDVTAIANPDCNDIYCSLDNEELIVLGTMNNPSKPHNFAPDYEAVGKGTWYFYDTITNKQITSLARPFNPDSYILMSAGYDGIYGTRDDIYNFD
;
A
#
# COMPACT_ATOMS: atom_id res chain seq x y z
N MET A 1 -30.87 88.90 6.92
CA MET A 1 -31.11 87.65 7.67
C MET A 1 -30.27 86.54 7.05
N LYS A 2 -29.28 85.98 7.76
CA LYS A 2 -28.51 84.80 7.30
C LYS A 2 -29.00 83.58 8.08
N GLY A 3 -29.49 82.56 7.36
CA GLY A 3 -30.10 81.35 7.92
C GLY A 3 -29.08 80.46 8.64
N PHE A 4 -29.51 79.91 9.78
CA PHE A 4 -28.72 79.01 10.61
C PHE A 4 -28.91 77.56 10.13
N THR A 5 -27.93 77.00 9.41
CA THR A 5 -28.00 75.61 8.91
C THR A 5 -27.50 74.65 9.99
N MET A 6 -28.42 73.86 10.58
CA MET A 6 -28.12 72.90 11.64
C MET A 6 -27.46 71.63 11.04
N LYS A 7 -26.15 71.45 11.26
CA LYS A 7 -25.45 70.20 10.90
C LYS A 7 -25.80 69.09 11.91
N THR A 8 -26.62 68.13 11.49
CA THR A 8 -26.88 66.90 12.26
C THR A 8 -25.64 65.99 12.26
N LYS A 9 -25.00 65.81 13.42
CA LYS A 9 -23.94 64.80 13.61
C LYS A 9 -24.54 63.40 13.45
N LYS A 10 -24.19 62.67 12.39
CA LYS A 10 -24.43 61.21 12.32
C LYS A 10 -23.66 60.55 13.46
N LYS A 11 -24.37 59.92 14.42
CA LYS A 11 -23.74 59.07 15.43
C LYS A 11 -23.08 57.89 14.71
N LYS A 12 -21.76 57.77 14.83
CA LYS A 12 -21.05 56.56 14.43
C LYS A 12 -21.23 55.56 15.57
N ASN A 13 -22.00 54.50 15.34
CA ASN A 13 -22.11 53.39 16.27
C ASN A 13 -20.82 52.57 16.16
N GLY A 14 -20.01 52.54 17.23
CA GLY A 14 -18.82 51.71 17.33
C GLY A 14 -19.13 50.45 18.14
N PHE A 15 -18.47 49.34 17.80
CA PHE A 15 -18.54 48.10 18.58
C PHE A 15 -17.93 48.30 19.96
N THR A 16 -18.62 47.78 20.97
CA THR A 16 -18.11 47.69 22.33
C THR A 16 -17.12 46.52 22.45
N ILE A 17 -16.21 46.62 23.41
CA ILE A 17 -15.25 45.54 23.72
C ILE A 17 -16.01 44.25 24.08
N VAL A 18 -17.15 44.36 24.77
CA VAL A 18 -17.98 43.21 25.17
C VAL A 18 -18.58 42.51 23.95
N GLU A 19 -19.10 43.25 22.97
CA GLU A 19 -19.62 42.67 21.72
C GLU A 19 -18.52 41.94 20.94
N LEU A 20 -17.33 42.51 20.85
CA LEU A 20 -16.21 41.85 20.18
C LEU A 20 -15.76 40.58 20.93
N LEU A 21 -15.69 40.64 22.26
CA LEU A 21 -15.25 39.51 23.09
C LEU A 21 -16.23 38.34 23.05
N THR A 22 -17.53 38.61 23.11
CA THR A 22 -18.56 37.58 23.01
C THR A 22 -18.55 36.89 21.64
N VAL A 23 -18.37 37.64 20.55
CA VAL A 23 -18.24 37.08 19.20
C VAL A 23 -17.03 36.15 19.10
N MET A 24 -15.87 36.59 19.60
CA MET A 24 -14.68 35.74 19.59
C MET A 24 -14.85 34.49 20.46
N ALA A 25 -15.54 34.59 21.61
CA ALA A 25 -15.84 33.44 22.46
C ALA A 25 -16.73 32.41 21.75
N VAL A 26 -17.76 32.86 21.02
CA VAL A 26 -18.62 31.98 20.22
C VAL A 26 -17.83 31.34 19.07
N ILE A 27 -17.00 32.11 18.35
CA ILE A 27 -16.16 31.56 17.27
C ILE A 27 -15.19 30.51 17.83
N ALA A 28 -14.52 30.79 18.95
CA ALA A 28 -13.60 29.84 19.59
C ALA A 28 -14.30 28.55 20.00
N MET A 29 -15.52 28.64 20.57
CA MET A 29 -16.34 27.49 20.92
C MET A 29 -16.70 26.66 19.67
N LEU A 30 -17.16 27.32 18.60
CA LEU A 30 -17.50 26.63 17.35
C LEU A 30 -16.29 25.97 16.71
N MET A 31 -15.13 26.65 16.68
CA MET A 31 -13.88 26.09 16.16
C MET A 31 -13.40 24.89 16.99
N GLY A 32 -13.61 24.92 18.31
CA GLY A 32 -13.28 23.81 19.20
C GLY A 32 -13.98 22.50 18.84
N ILE A 33 -15.20 22.57 18.31
CA ILE A 33 -15.96 21.40 17.85
C ILE A 33 -15.65 21.07 16.37
N LEU A 34 -15.45 22.10 15.53
CA LEU A 34 -15.29 21.92 14.09
C LEU A 34 -13.98 21.24 13.69
N VAL A 35 -12.86 21.60 14.31
CA VAL A 35 -11.53 21.06 13.95
C VAL A 35 -11.43 19.54 14.13
N PRO A 36 -11.79 18.94 15.28
CA PRO A 36 -11.73 17.48 15.43
C PRO A 36 -12.70 16.76 14.49
N ALA A 37 -13.90 17.31 14.26
CA ALA A 37 -14.86 16.74 13.32
C ALA A 37 -14.32 16.73 11.88
N LEU A 38 -13.66 17.81 11.44
CA LEU A 38 -13.07 17.90 10.10
C LEU A 38 -11.92 16.89 9.91
N ASN A 39 -11.09 16.68 10.94
CA ASN A 39 -10.01 15.70 10.88
C ASN A 39 -10.55 14.28 10.74
N LEU A 40 -11.63 13.93 11.46
CA LEU A 40 -12.31 12.64 11.32
C LEU A 40 -12.87 12.46 9.90
N VAL A 41 -13.58 13.45 9.37
CA VAL A 41 -14.16 13.39 8.00
C VAL A 41 -13.07 13.22 6.95
N ARG A 42 -11.94 13.91 7.08
CA ARG A 42 -10.80 13.76 6.17
C ARG A 42 -10.21 12.36 6.22
N ARG A 43 -10.10 11.77 7.41
CA ARG A 43 -9.63 10.38 7.57
C ARG A 43 -10.58 9.40 6.90
N LEU A 44 -11.88 9.49 7.18
CA LEU A 44 -12.90 8.64 6.55
C LEU A 44 -12.88 8.76 5.02
N ALA A 45 -12.67 9.96 4.48
CA ALA A 45 -12.54 10.16 3.04
C ALA A 45 -11.29 9.47 2.46
N LYS A 46 -10.15 9.50 3.18
CA LYS A 46 -8.96 8.75 2.76
C LYS A 46 -9.18 7.24 2.83
N ASP A 47 -9.79 6.73 3.90
CA ASP A 47 -10.10 5.31 4.05
C ASP A 47 -11.05 4.83 2.94
N THR A 48 -12.03 5.67 2.57
CA THR A 48 -12.93 5.41 1.43
C THR A 48 -12.18 5.37 0.10
N ASN A 49 -11.24 6.30 -0.12
CA ASN A 49 -10.40 6.29 -1.32
C ASN A 49 -9.51 5.04 -1.37
N GLN A 50 -8.99 4.59 -0.23
CA GLN A 50 -8.20 3.37 -0.16
C GLN A 50 -9.01 2.14 -0.54
N ARG A 51 -10.23 2.02 -0.02
CA ARG A 51 -11.16 0.93 -0.39
C ARG A 51 -11.52 0.96 -1.87
N ALA A 52 -11.72 2.15 -2.45
CA ALA A 52 -11.93 2.30 -3.89
C ALA A 52 -10.70 1.87 -4.71
N GLN A 53 -9.49 2.14 -4.22
CA GLN A 53 -8.25 1.65 -4.82
C GLN A 53 -8.16 0.13 -4.76
N PHE A 54 -8.46 -0.48 -3.61
CA PHE A 54 -8.53 -1.93 -3.48
C PHE A 54 -9.51 -2.51 -4.48
N HIS A 55 -10.73 -2.00 -4.57
CA HIS A 55 -11.68 -2.46 -5.58
C HIS A 55 -11.12 -2.41 -7.01
N GLY A 56 -10.38 -1.35 -7.36
CA GLY A 56 -9.66 -1.28 -8.64
C GLY A 56 -8.62 -2.40 -8.82
N ILE A 57 -7.86 -2.71 -7.77
CA ILE A 57 -6.90 -3.83 -7.73
C ILE A 57 -7.62 -5.17 -7.85
N GLU A 58 -8.75 -5.37 -7.16
CA GLU A 58 -9.56 -6.58 -7.25
C GLU A 58 -10.07 -6.83 -8.67
N VAL A 59 -10.64 -5.80 -9.32
CA VAL A 59 -11.06 -5.89 -10.72
C VAL A 59 -9.88 -6.25 -11.64
N GLY A 60 -8.70 -5.69 -11.39
CA GLY A 60 -7.49 -6.03 -12.14
C GLY A 60 -7.02 -7.47 -11.90
N LEU A 61 -7.09 -7.96 -10.66
CA LEU A 61 -6.75 -9.34 -10.30
C LEU A 61 -7.72 -10.34 -10.93
N GLU A 62 -9.02 -10.07 -10.94
CA GLU A 62 -10.00 -10.92 -11.61
C GLU A 62 -9.74 -11.02 -13.13
N ALA A 63 -9.37 -9.89 -13.77
CA ALA A 63 -8.97 -9.88 -15.16
C ALA A 63 -7.68 -10.71 -15.38
N TYR A 64 -6.68 -10.54 -14.50
CA TYR A 64 -5.46 -11.36 -14.52
C TYR A 64 -5.75 -12.85 -14.40
N VAL A 65 -6.59 -13.24 -13.44
CA VAL A 65 -6.98 -14.63 -13.16
C VAL A 65 -7.69 -15.26 -14.37
N SER A 66 -8.54 -14.48 -15.06
CA SER A 66 -9.21 -14.92 -16.29
C SER A 66 -8.24 -15.27 -17.41
N GLU A 67 -7.07 -14.63 -17.47
CA GLU A 67 -6.05 -14.87 -18.50
C GLU A 67 -4.97 -15.86 -18.05
N ASN A 68 -4.86 -16.12 -16.74
CA ASN A 68 -3.80 -16.92 -16.13
C ASN A 68 -4.32 -18.18 -15.43
N GLU A 69 -5.09 -18.99 -16.16
CA GLU A 69 -5.56 -20.33 -15.73
C GLU A 69 -6.36 -20.35 -14.42
N GLY A 70 -7.01 -19.25 -14.05
CA GLY A 70 -7.76 -19.18 -12.79
C GLY A 70 -6.88 -19.07 -11.55
N ARG A 71 -5.59 -18.70 -11.69
CA ARG A 71 -4.65 -18.59 -10.57
C ARG A 71 -4.31 -17.14 -10.27
N TYR A 72 -4.35 -16.78 -8.98
CA TYR A 72 -3.79 -15.52 -8.49
C TYR A 72 -2.26 -15.50 -8.58
N PRO A 73 -1.62 -14.32 -8.69
CA PRO A 73 -0.16 -14.20 -8.66
C PRO A 73 0.42 -14.78 -7.37
N GLU A 74 1.57 -15.44 -7.43
CA GLU A 74 2.23 -15.94 -6.22
C GLU A 74 2.62 -14.77 -5.29
N SER A 75 2.49 -14.96 -3.98
CA SER A 75 2.95 -13.99 -2.97
C SER A 75 4.22 -14.42 -2.25
N THR A 76 4.58 -15.70 -2.30
CA THR A 76 5.75 -16.24 -1.58
C THR A 76 7.02 -15.48 -1.93
N ALA A 77 7.74 -15.01 -0.92
CA ALA A 77 9.00 -14.31 -1.14
C ALA A 77 10.01 -15.21 -1.88
N LEU A 78 10.64 -14.67 -2.91
CA LEU A 78 11.59 -15.40 -3.76
C LEU A 78 12.99 -14.84 -3.59
N ASN A 79 13.94 -15.68 -3.16
CA ASN A 79 15.36 -15.31 -3.16
C ASN A 79 15.92 -15.37 -4.58
N THR A 80 16.52 -14.28 -5.04
CA THR A 80 16.97 -14.12 -6.43
C THR A 80 18.38 -14.66 -6.70
N GLY A 81 18.87 -15.55 -5.83
CA GLY A 81 20.19 -16.18 -5.96
C GLY A 81 21.39 -15.30 -5.58
N THR A 82 21.20 -13.97 -5.52
CA THR A 82 22.22 -12.98 -5.10
C THR A 82 22.02 -12.44 -3.68
N GLY A 83 21.07 -13.00 -2.93
CA GLY A 83 20.69 -12.53 -1.60
C GLY A 83 19.62 -11.44 -1.61
N ASN A 84 19.22 -10.94 -2.79
CA ASN A 84 18.03 -10.11 -2.91
C ASN A 84 16.76 -10.99 -2.89
N MET A 85 15.64 -10.36 -2.58
CA MET A 85 14.34 -10.99 -2.41
C MET A 85 13.28 -10.18 -3.13
N THR A 86 12.43 -10.89 -3.89
CA THR A 86 11.20 -10.36 -4.46
C THR A 86 10.03 -10.77 -3.59
N VAL A 87 9.34 -9.79 -3.01
CA VAL A 87 8.24 -9.99 -2.05
C VAL A 87 6.87 -10.06 -2.73
N GLY A 88 5.83 -10.50 -2.00
CA GLY A 88 4.47 -10.59 -2.51
C GLY A 88 3.92 -9.27 -3.08
N ALA A 89 4.20 -8.14 -2.44
CA ALA A 89 3.80 -6.82 -2.92
C ALA A 89 4.38 -6.48 -4.30
N GLN A 90 5.62 -6.92 -4.57
CA GLN A 90 6.27 -6.72 -5.87
C GLN A 90 5.67 -7.64 -6.93
N LYS A 91 5.40 -8.90 -6.58
CA LYS A 91 4.74 -9.85 -7.49
C LYS A 91 3.33 -9.40 -7.85
N LEU A 92 2.57 -8.84 -6.91
CA LEU A 92 1.27 -8.23 -7.21
C LEU A 92 1.39 -7.11 -8.25
N ALA A 93 2.29 -6.16 -8.02
CA ALA A 93 2.45 -5.02 -8.92
C ALA A 93 2.94 -5.47 -10.31
N GLU A 94 3.92 -6.37 -10.36
CA GLU A 94 4.40 -6.94 -11.60
C GLU A 94 3.28 -7.69 -12.35
N ALA A 95 2.44 -8.46 -11.67
CA ALA A 95 1.31 -9.15 -12.31
C ALA A 95 0.33 -8.19 -12.96
N LEU A 96 0.03 -7.08 -12.28
CA LEU A 96 -1.04 -6.17 -12.66
C LEU A 96 -0.62 -5.13 -13.69
N ILE A 97 0.61 -4.63 -13.63
CA ILE A 97 1.09 -3.56 -14.52
C ILE A 97 2.38 -3.91 -15.25
N GLY A 98 3.09 -4.96 -14.86
CA GLY A 98 4.43 -5.27 -15.36
C GLY A 98 5.51 -4.37 -14.74
N ARG A 99 6.77 -4.79 -14.84
CA ARG A 99 7.91 -4.07 -14.25
C ARG A 99 8.15 -2.69 -14.87
N ASP A 100 7.87 -2.56 -16.16
CA ASP A 100 8.00 -1.31 -16.93
C ASP A 100 6.64 -0.65 -17.22
N MET A 101 5.59 -1.08 -16.52
CA MET A 101 4.22 -0.55 -16.65
C MET A 101 3.55 -0.80 -18.01
N LEU A 102 4.10 -1.69 -18.84
CA LEU A 102 3.59 -2.00 -20.17
C LEU A 102 2.99 -3.41 -20.24
N GLY A 103 2.54 -3.94 -19.10
CA GLY A 103 1.94 -5.26 -18.97
C GLY A 103 2.94 -6.32 -18.53
N LEU A 104 2.41 -7.42 -18.00
CA LEU A 104 3.16 -8.57 -17.53
C LEU A 104 3.79 -9.32 -18.70
N ASP A 105 5.08 -9.60 -18.62
CA ASP A 105 5.72 -10.56 -19.51
C ASP A 105 5.53 -11.98 -18.93
N PRO A 106 4.76 -12.88 -19.57
CA PRO A 106 4.43 -14.20 -19.00
C PRO A 106 5.63 -15.13 -18.85
N ASN A 107 6.77 -14.77 -19.45
CA ASN A 107 8.03 -15.50 -19.28
C ASN A 107 8.76 -15.10 -17.99
N THR A 108 8.20 -14.22 -17.17
CA THR A 108 8.84 -13.84 -15.92
C THR A 108 8.95 -15.02 -14.97
N THR A 109 10.12 -15.13 -14.33
CA THR A 109 10.34 -16.03 -13.21
C THR A 109 9.96 -15.41 -11.86
N TRP A 110 9.43 -14.19 -11.86
CA TRP A 110 9.32 -13.28 -10.71
C TRP A 110 10.68 -12.91 -10.09
N ASP A 111 11.77 -13.33 -10.73
CA ASP A 111 13.12 -12.97 -10.39
C ASP A 111 13.67 -12.08 -11.51
N ALA A 112 13.42 -10.78 -11.35
CA ALA A 112 14.41 -9.74 -11.55
C ALA A 112 15.75 -10.14 -12.24
N ASP A 113 16.64 -10.69 -11.41
CA ASP A 113 18.06 -10.95 -11.68
C ASP A 113 18.19 -12.10 -12.69
N TYR A 114 17.44 -13.18 -12.45
CA TYR A 114 17.40 -14.32 -13.37
C TYR A 114 16.88 -13.90 -14.75
N ASP A 115 15.81 -13.12 -14.78
CA ASP A 115 15.16 -12.57 -15.98
C ASP A 115 16.05 -11.56 -16.75
N GLU A 116 17.13 -11.06 -16.16
CA GLU A 116 18.15 -10.24 -16.85
C GLU A 116 19.15 -11.08 -17.63
N THR A 117 19.39 -12.32 -17.22
CA THR A 117 20.46 -13.16 -17.78
C THR A 117 20.02 -14.08 -18.93
N ASN A 118 18.73 -14.42 -19.07
CA ASN A 118 18.30 -15.47 -20.01
C ASN A 118 16.78 -15.43 -20.34
N PRO A 119 16.36 -15.62 -21.62
CA PRO A 119 16.16 -14.56 -22.64
C PRO A 119 15.55 -13.26 -22.10
N CYS A 120 15.66 -12.14 -22.84
CA CYS A 120 15.24 -10.80 -22.39
C CYS A 120 13.72 -10.67 -22.07
N THR A 121 13.30 -11.19 -20.91
CA THR A 121 12.03 -10.88 -20.27
C THR A 121 12.06 -9.41 -19.90
N TYR A 122 10.99 -8.67 -20.23
CA TYR A 122 10.97 -7.21 -20.19
C TYR A 122 12.10 -6.54 -21.00
N ALA A 123 12.37 -7.03 -22.22
CA ALA A 123 13.37 -6.44 -23.10
C ALA A 123 13.11 -4.94 -23.34
N SER A 124 14.17 -4.13 -23.23
CA SER A 124 14.11 -2.69 -23.48
C SER A 124 15.46 -2.19 -23.99
N LYS A 125 15.45 -1.27 -24.96
CA LYS A 125 16.68 -0.65 -25.49
C LYS A 125 17.38 0.20 -24.44
N SER A 126 16.61 0.95 -23.65
CA SER A 126 17.15 1.90 -22.68
C SER A 126 17.56 1.25 -21.38
N LEU A 127 16.86 0.18 -20.96
CA LEU A 127 17.08 -0.46 -19.66
C LEU A 127 18.01 -1.68 -19.78
N LYS A 128 17.81 -2.54 -20.79
CA LYS A 128 18.55 -3.81 -20.96
C LYS A 128 19.50 -3.84 -22.16
N GLY A 129 19.57 -2.77 -22.96
CA GLY A 129 20.37 -2.75 -24.19
C GLY A 129 19.97 -3.82 -25.22
N SER A 130 18.73 -4.31 -25.15
CA SER A 130 18.25 -5.41 -25.99
C SER A 130 18.10 -4.99 -27.46
N SER A 131 18.24 -5.95 -28.38
CA SER A 131 17.97 -5.74 -29.81
C SER A 131 16.50 -5.42 -30.08
N ASP A 132 16.23 -4.72 -31.19
CA ASP A 132 14.88 -4.35 -31.63
C ASP A 132 13.92 -5.55 -31.70
N THR A 133 14.44 -6.70 -32.16
CA THR A 133 13.68 -7.95 -32.24
C THR A 133 13.27 -8.43 -30.85
N GLN A 134 14.20 -8.47 -29.89
CA GLN A 134 13.91 -8.90 -28.51
C GLN A 134 12.89 -7.98 -27.83
N VAL A 135 12.99 -6.66 -28.03
CA VAL A 135 12.02 -5.69 -27.52
C VAL A 135 10.65 -5.94 -28.12
N THR A 136 10.58 -6.11 -29.44
CA THR A 136 9.33 -6.36 -30.15
C THR A 136 8.69 -7.67 -29.69
N ASP A 137 9.48 -8.72 -29.52
CA ASP A 137 9.00 -10.03 -29.09
C ASP A 137 8.54 -10.03 -27.64
N SER A 138 9.16 -9.22 -26.76
CA SER A 138 8.66 -8.99 -25.40
C SER A 138 7.35 -8.23 -25.40
N LEU A 139 7.26 -7.13 -26.13
CA LEU A 139 6.03 -6.34 -26.19
C LEU A 139 4.84 -7.13 -26.75
N LYS A 140 5.06 -7.99 -27.75
CA LYS A 140 3.99 -8.79 -28.36
C LYS A 140 3.39 -9.86 -27.45
N ARG A 141 4.16 -10.40 -26.51
CA ARG A 141 3.70 -11.48 -25.62
C ARG A 141 3.15 -10.99 -24.29
N ARG A 142 3.31 -9.70 -23.98
CA ARG A 142 2.84 -9.13 -22.73
C ARG A 142 1.32 -9.17 -22.63
N GLN A 143 0.85 -9.36 -21.41
CA GLN A 143 -0.57 -9.36 -21.04
C GLN A 143 -0.88 -8.14 -20.16
N GLY A 144 -2.12 -7.68 -20.16
CA GLY A 144 -2.49 -6.43 -19.49
C GLY A 144 -1.89 -5.18 -20.16
N PRO A 145 -1.61 -4.08 -19.43
CA PRO A 145 -1.84 -3.87 -18.00
C PRO A 145 -3.29 -4.09 -17.57
N TYR A 146 -3.50 -4.67 -16.39
CA TYR A 146 -4.80 -4.90 -15.79
C TYR A 146 -5.27 -3.72 -14.92
N LEU A 147 -4.36 -2.78 -14.63
CA LEU A 147 -4.67 -1.51 -13.99
C LEU A 147 -4.31 -0.33 -14.89
N ASP A 148 -5.08 0.75 -14.75
CA ASP A 148 -4.80 2.02 -15.43
C ASP A 148 -3.55 2.68 -14.83
N VAL A 149 -2.41 2.49 -15.50
CA VAL A 149 -1.09 3.02 -15.14
C VAL A 149 -1.10 4.53 -14.86
N SER A 150 -2.01 5.29 -15.48
CA SER A 150 -2.10 6.74 -15.25
C SER A 150 -2.70 7.11 -13.88
N LYS A 151 -3.46 6.18 -13.28
CA LYS A 151 -4.13 6.33 -11.98
C LYS A 151 -3.47 5.50 -10.88
N THR A 152 -2.78 4.44 -11.27
CA THR A 152 -2.11 3.53 -10.34
C THR A 152 -0.84 4.15 -9.79
N GLU A 153 -0.78 4.30 -8.48
CA GLU A 153 0.40 4.75 -7.76
C GLU A 153 1.36 3.57 -7.57
N ALA A 154 2.28 3.39 -8.52
CA ALA A 154 3.31 2.34 -8.50
C ALA A 154 4.71 2.96 -8.46
N PHE A 155 5.52 2.51 -7.50
CA PHE A 155 6.84 3.07 -7.24
C PHE A 155 7.87 1.97 -7.07
N GLN A 156 9.12 2.27 -7.42
CA GLN A 156 10.23 1.37 -7.10
C GLN A 156 10.56 1.45 -5.61
N VAL A 157 11.00 0.35 -5.01
CA VAL A 157 11.29 0.30 -3.57
C VAL A 157 12.38 1.29 -3.19
N GLY A 158 13.45 1.43 -3.98
CA GLY A 158 14.49 2.45 -3.77
C GLY A 158 14.03 3.91 -3.97
N GLN A 159 12.85 4.15 -4.54
CA GLN A 159 12.24 5.48 -4.55
C GLN A 159 11.54 5.77 -3.21
N LEU A 160 10.96 4.75 -2.59
CA LEU A 160 10.20 4.86 -1.36
C LEU A 160 11.10 4.82 -0.11
N PHE A 161 12.17 4.04 -0.13
CA PHE A 161 13.07 3.81 1.00
C PHE A 161 14.49 4.27 0.69
N THR A 162 15.22 4.73 1.70
CA THR A 162 16.62 5.16 1.52
C THR A 162 17.59 3.99 1.42
N ASN A 163 17.26 2.88 2.07
CA ASN A 163 17.98 1.61 2.01
C ASN A 163 16.94 0.51 1.80
N THR A 164 17.21 -0.41 0.90
CA THR A 164 16.28 -1.50 0.55
C THR A 164 16.76 -2.87 1.03
N TYR A 165 17.97 -2.96 1.60
CA TYR A 165 18.56 -4.19 2.12
C TYR A 165 18.43 -5.35 1.12
N ASN A 166 17.68 -6.39 1.47
CA ASN A 166 17.46 -7.55 0.62
C ASN A 166 16.27 -7.33 -0.33
N VAL A 167 15.40 -6.36 -0.09
CA VAL A 167 14.32 -6.06 -1.03
C VAL A 167 14.95 -5.50 -2.30
N TYR A 168 14.69 -6.23 -3.37
CA TYR A 168 15.28 -6.05 -4.68
C TYR A 168 15.33 -4.57 -5.17
N ASP A 169 16.53 -4.00 -5.33
CA ASP A 169 16.73 -2.57 -5.74
C ASP A 169 17.96 -2.28 -6.63
N GLY A 170 18.81 -3.28 -6.94
CA GLY A 170 20.11 -3.05 -7.59
C GLY A 170 20.16 -3.27 -9.11
N LEU A 171 19.03 -3.56 -9.74
CA LEU A 171 18.97 -4.17 -11.07
C LEU A 171 18.34 -3.22 -12.10
N THR A 172 18.44 -3.55 -13.38
CA THR A 172 18.04 -2.64 -14.46
C THR A 172 16.53 -2.47 -14.56
N THR A 173 15.76 -3.48 -14.15
CA THR A 173 14.29 -3.46 -14.14
C THR A 173 13.69 -4.14 -12.89
N PRO A 174 13.77 -3.52 -11.70
CA PRO A 174 13.13 -4.05 -10.51
C PRO A 174 11.60 -4.02 -10.60
N ALA A 175 10.95 -5.00 -9.98
CA ALA A 175 9.51 -5.01 -9.85
C ALA A 175 9.05 -3.89 -8.90
N PRO A 176 8.11 -3.01 -9.32
CA PRO A 176 7.61 -1.94 -8.48
C PRO A 176 6.73 -2.50 -7.35
N VAL A 177 6.26 -1.63 -6.46
CA VAL A 177 5.17 -1.91 -5.52
C VAL A 177 4.04 -0.93 -5.76
N LEU A 178 2.80 -1.40 -5.60
CA LEU A 178 1.64 -0.52 -5.51
C LEU A 178 1.62 0.14 -4.14
N THR A 179 1.21 1.40 -4.06
CA THR A 179 1.11 2.13 -2.79
C THR A 179 -0.32 2.56 -2.49
N ASP A 180 -0.61 2.71 -1.20
CA ASP A 180 -1.85 3.26 -0.67
C ASP A 180 -2.08 4.73 -1.11
N THR A 181 -3.28 5.23 -0.86
CA THR A 181 -3.67 6.61 -1.23
C THR A 181 -3.39 7.64 -0.13
N TYR A 182 -2.74 7.27 0.98
CA TYR A 182 -2.52 8.16 2.12
C TYR A 182 -1.42 9.19 1.87
N ARG A 183 -0.59 8.98 0.84
CA ARG A 183 0.37 9.94 0.27
C ARG A 183 1.29 10.51 1.34
N ALA A 184 2.03 9.62 2.01
CA ALA A 184 2.83 9.91 3.19
C ALA A 184 4.21 10.52 2.89
N LYS A 185 4.80 10.28 1.71
CA LYS A 185 6.18 10.69 1.39
C LYS A 185 6.31 11.37 0.03
N LYS A 186 7.19 12.38 -0.07
CA LYS A 186 7.57 12.99 -1.36
C LYS A 186 8.63 12.12 -2.06
N VAL A 187 8.37 11.77 -3.31
CA VAL A 187 9.27 11.01 -4.17
C VAL A 187 9.43 11.70 -5.52
N VAL A 188 10.57 11.50 -6.17
CA VAL A 188 10.87 12.09 -7.48
C VAL A 188 10.77 11.01 -8.54
N MET A 189 9.87 11.19 -9.50
CA MET A 189 9.73 10.33 -10.68
C MET A 189 9.91 11.16 -11.94
N GLN A 190 10.83 10.76 -12.82
CA GLN A 190 11.08 11.42 -14.11
C GLN A 190 11.24 12.96 -13.99
N GLY A 191 11.90 13.43 -12.93
CA GLY A 191 12.11 14.86 -12.66
C GLY A 191 10.92 15.61 -12.05
N LYS A 192 9.79 14.95 -11.79
CA LYS A 192 8.63 15.53 -11.09
C LYS A 192 8.52 14.99 -9.67
N THR A 193 8.19 15.86 -8.73
CA THR A 193 7.90 15.47 -7.34
C THR A 193 6.44 15.04 -7.21
N MET A 194 6.22 13.83 -6.74
CA MET A 194 4.92 13.25 -6.44
C MET A 194 4.86 12.82 -4.97
N MET A 195 3.65 12.63 -4.44
CA MET A 195 3.47 12.02 -3.13
C MET A 195 3.19 10.53 -3.32
N ALA A 196 3.92 9.67 -2.63
CA ALA A 196 3.70 8.23 -2.57
C ALA A 196 3.08 7.82 -1.25
N GLY A 197 2.21 6.82 -1.30
CA GLY A 197 1.68 6.12 -0.14
C GLY A 197 2.62 5.02 0.36
N THR A 198 2.22 4.36 1.45
CA THR A 198 2.90 3.15 1.94
C THR A 198 2.62 2.00 0.98
N PRO A 199 3.54 1.04 0.79
CA PRO A 199 3.24 -0.11 -0.06
C PRO A 199 1.94 -0.82 0.32
N ILE A 200 1.30 -1.48 -0.64
CA ILE A 200 0.18 -2.39 -0.37
C ILE A 200 0.78 -3.79 -0.29
N LEU A 201 0.57 -4.47 0.84
CA LEU A 201 1.01 -5.84 1.03
C LEU A 201 0.00 -6.79 0.39
N TYR A 202 0.52 -7.88 -0.16
CA TYR A 202 -0.24 -8.89 -0.86
C TYR A 202 0.10 -10.28 -0.35
N TYR A 203 -0.94 -11.04 -0.01
CA TYR A 203 -0.85 -12.42 0.46
C TYR A 203 -1.82 -13.26 -0.35
N LYS A 204 -1.29 -14.20 -1.14
CA LYS A 204 -2.08 -15.19 -1.87
C LYS A 204 -2.45 -16.32 -0.90
N ALA A 205 -3.68 -16.79 -0.96
CA ALA A 205 -4.09 -17.95 -0.18
C ALA A 205 -3.51 -19.24 -0.78
N ASN A 206 -2.96 -20.10 0.09
CA ASN A 206 -2.72 -21.49 -0.20
C ASN A 206 -4.03 -22.28 -0.03
N ALA A 207 -4.86 -22.29 -1.07
CA ALA A 207 -6.15 -22.99 -1.09
C ALA A 207 -6.05 -24.52 -0.84
N ALA A 208 -4.86 -25.11 -1.00
CA ALA A 208 -4.62 -26.51 -0.68
C ALA A 208 -4.37 -26.76 0.82
N SER A 209 -4.06 -25.71 1.59
CA SER A 209 -3.75 -25.83 3.00
C SER A 209 -5.00 -25.96 3.87
N LEU A 210 -4.91 -26.85 4.86
CA LEU A 210 -5.92 -27.00 5.89
C LEU A 210 -5.48 -26.39 7.23
N THR A 211 -4.30 -25.78 7.29
CA THR A 211 -3.73 -25.22 8.52
C THR A 211 -3.80 -23.69 8.50
N PHE A 212 -4.00 -23.12 9.69
CA PHE A 212 -4.09 -21.69 9.90
C PHE A 212 -3.76 -21.40 11.37
N PRO A 213 -2.96 -20.37 11.69
CA PRO A 213 -2.58 -20.09 13.08
C PRO A 213 -3.78 -19.77 13.97
N ASP A 214 -3.84 -20.40 15.14
CA ASP A 214 -4.80 -20.03 16.18
C ASP A 214 -4.28 -18.81 16.94
N THR A 215 -5.07 -17.74 16.99
CA THR A 215 -4.69 -16.49 17.66
C THR A 215 -4.67 -16.60 19.18
N ASN A 216 -5.20 -17.68 19.74
CA ASN A 216 -5.02 -18.00 21.16
C ASN A 216 -3.64 -18.64 21.44
N ASP A 217 -2.96 -19.16 20.43
CA ASP A 217 -1.61 -19.71 20.52
C ASP A 217 -0.59 -18.72 19.94
N VAL A 218 -0.03 -17.89 20.83
CA VAL A 218 0.96 -16.87 20.47
C VAL A 218 2.26 -17.49 19.92
N THR A 219 2.55 -18.77 20.22
CA THR A 219 3.77 -19.42 19.74
C THR A 219 3.71 -19.78 18.26
N ALA A 220 2.54 -20.21 17.78
CA ALA A 220 2.30 -20.48 16.36
C ALA A 220 2.39 -19.19 15.50
N ILE A 221 1.96 -18.06 16.05
CA ILE A 221 2.04 -16.75 15.38
C ILE A 221 3.46 -16.21 15.32
N ALA A 222 4.27 -16.46 16.35
CA ALA A 222 5.65 -15.99 16.41
C ALA A 222 6.57 -16.72 15.42
N ASN A 223 6.18 -17.92 14.97
CA ASN A 223 6.95 -18.75 14.05
C ASN A 223 6.00 -19.31 12.96
N PRO A 224 5.53 -18.45 12.05
CA PRO A 224 4.50 -18.82 11.07
C PRO A 224 5.02 -19.89 10.11
N ASP A 225 4.20 -20.92 9.87
CA ASP A 225 4.49 -21.95 8.87
C ASP A 225 3.99 -21.45 7.49
N CYS A 226 4.89 -21.27 6.52
CA CYS A 226 4.48 -20.87 5.17
C CYS A 226 3.70 -21.95 4.39
N ASN A 227 3.41 -23.11 5.00
CA ASN A 227 2.42 -24.05 4.50
C ASN A 227 0.98 -23.71 4.94
N ASP A 228 0.76 -22.77 5.85
CA ASP A 228 -0.57 -22.28 6.24
C ASP A 228 -1.30 -21.61 5.07
N ILE A 229 -2.61 -21.41 5.22
CA ILE A 229 -3.42 -20.72 4.19
C ILE A 229 -2.81 -19.36 3.81
N TYR A 230 -2.27 -18.61 4.76
CA TYR A 230 -1.59 -17.34 4.50
C TYR A 230 -0.25 -17.33 5.22
N CYS A 231 0.84 -16.95 4.54
CA CYS A 231 2.13 -16.76 5.18
C CYS A 231 2.40 -15.27 5.43
N SER A 232 2.47 -14.87 6.71
CA SER A 232 2.84 -13.49 7.08
C SER A 232 4.26 -13.09 6.66
N LEU A 233 5.12 -14.05 6.28
CA LEU A 233 6.49 -13.79 5.84
C LEU A 233 6.61 -13.38 4.37
N ASP A 234 5.53 -13.49 3.58
CA ASP A 234 5.53 -13.17 2.14
C ASP A 234 6.03 -11.75 1.82
N ASN A 235 5.94 -10.84 2.78
CA ASN A 235 6.36 -9.45 2.68
C ASN A 235 7.35 -9.02 3.76
N GLU A 236 7.94 -9.95 4.51
CA GLU A 236 8.82 -9.67 5.66
C GLU A 236 9.94 -8.69 5.31
N GLU A 237 10.65 -8.92 4.20
CA GLU A 237 11.78 -8.08 3.78
C GLU A 237 11.36 -6.63 3.51
N LEU A 238 10.12 -6.40 3.03
CA LEU A 238 9.59 -5.05 2.84
C LEU A 238 9.21 -4.38 4.15
N ILE A 239 8.77 -5.18 5.13
CA ILE A 239 8.32 -4.72 6.44
C ILE A 239 9.52 -4.38 7.34
N VAL A 240 10.64 -5.10 7.23
CA VAL A 240 11.87 -4.78 7.98
C VAL A 240 12.55 -3.50 7.51
N LEU A 241 12.18 -2.93 6.35
CA LEU A 241 12.66 -1.61 5.93
C LEU A 241 12.19 -0.47 6.84
N GLY A 242 11.18 -0.73 7.69
CA GLY A 242 10.58 0.25 8.58
C GLY A 242 9.72 1.27 7.85
N THR A 243 9.30 2.32 8.55
CA THR A 243 8.38 3.31 7.96
C THR A 243 9.07 4.18 6.91
N MET A 244 8.37 4.54 5.83
CA MET A 244 8.93 5.35 4.74
C MET A 244 9.50 6.71 5.19
N ASN A 245 8.91 7.33 6.21
CA ASN A 245 9.31 8.63 6.74
C ASN A 245 10.44 8.54 7.77
N ASN A 246 10.60 7.37 8.41
CA ASN A 246 11.65 7.11 9.38
C ASN A 246 12.01 5.62 9.33
N PRO A 247 13.03 5.22 8.54
CA PRO A 247 13.45 3.82 8.42
C PRO A 247 13.88 3.20 9.76
N SER A 248 14.34 4.02 10.71
CA SER A 248 14.68 3.54 12.06
C SER A 248 13.46 3.24 12.93
N LYS A 249 12.26 3.58 12.47
CA LYS A 249 11.01 3.21 13.14
C LYS A 249 10.48 1.93 12.49
N PRO A 250 10.57 0.77 13.15
CA PRO A 250 10.07 -0.48 12.61
C PRO A 250 8.54 -0.50 12.59
N HIS A 251 7.99 -1.36 11.75
CA HIS A 251 6.58 -1.73 11.78
C HIS A 251 6.29 -2.67 12.96
N ASN A 252 5.07 -2.66 13.50
CA ASN A 252 4.68 -3.62 14.54
C ASN A 252 4.63 -5.06 14.00
N PHE A 253 4.56 -5.19 12.67
CA PHE A 253 4.58 -6.43 11.92
C PHE A 253 5.98 -7.01 11.73
N ALA A 254 7.04 -6.26 12.07
CA ALA A 254 8.41 -6.75 11.96
C ALA A 254 8.70 -7.79 13.06
N PRO A 255 9.41 -8.89 12.73
CA PRO A 255 9.64 -10.03 13.63
C PRO A 255 10.54 -9.68 14.84
N ASP A 256 11.43 -8.71 14.70
CA ASP A 256 12.48 -8.34 15.66
C ASP A 256 12.07 -7.24 16.64
N TYR A 257 10.89 -6.63 16.46
CA TYR A 257 10.40 -5.58 17.35
C TYR A 257 9.82 -6.19 18.64
N GLU A 258 10.24 -5.65 19.81
CA GLU A 258 10.13 -6.17 21.20
C GLU A 258 8.76 -6.69 21.70
N ALA A 259 7.72 -6.66 20.88
CA ALA A 259 6.48 -7.36 21.15
C ALA A 259 6.23 -8.45 20.10
N VAL A 260 7.11 -9.46 20.08
CA VAL A 260 7.01 -10.67 19.23
C VAL A 260 5.56 -11.08 19.11
N GLY A 261 5.05 -11.05 17.87
CA GLY A 261 3.71 -11.47 17.54
C GLY A 261 2.61 -10.44 17.75
N LYS A 262 2.79 -9.20 18.22
CA LYS A 262 1.63 -8.27 18.32
C LYS A 262 1.09 -7.84 16.95
N GLY A 263 1.94 -7.40 16.02
CA GLY A 263 1.49 -7.02 14.68
C GLY A 263 1.00 -8.23 13.88
N THR A 264 1.78 -9.33 13.91
CA THR A 264 1.41 -10.60 13.26
C THR A 264 0.12 -11.19 13.84
N TRP A 265 -0.07 -11.10 15.16
CA TRP A 265 -1.32 -11.47 15.81
C TRP A 265 -2.47 -10.59 15.37
N TYR A 266 -2.27 -9.26 15.25
CA TYR A 266 -3.33 -8.39 14.72
C TYR A 266 -3.75 -8.78 13.32
N PHE A 267 -2.82 -9.14 12.44
CA PHE A 267 -3.14 -9.65 11.12
C PHE A 267 -3.94 -10.94 11.18
N TYR A 268 -3.45 -11.98 11.87
CA TYR A 268 -4.16 -13.25 11.96
C TYR A 268 -5.53 -13.07 12.67
N ASP A 269 -5.64 -12.28 13.73
CA ASP A 269 -6.92 -12.00 14.42
C ASP A 269 -7.91 -11.24 13.53
N THR A 270 -7.43 -10.33 12.70
CA THR A 270 -8.29 -9.53 11.80
C THR A 270 -8.82 -10.39 10.66
N ILE A 271 -7.97 -11.24 10.07
CA ILE A 271 -8.37 -12.06 8.93
C ILE A 271 -9.13 -13.32 9.36
N THR A 272 -9.09 -13.69 10.65
CA THR A 272 -9.82 -14.83 11.22
C THR A 272 -11.32 -14.62 11.20
N ASN A 273 -12.06 -15.59 10.66
CA ASN A 273 -13.51 -15.65 10.75
C ASN A 273 -13.95 -16.13 12.15
N LYS A 274 -14.34 -15.17 13.00
CA LYS A 274 -14.79 -15.43 14.38
C LYS A 274 -16.11 -16.18 14.50
N GLN A 275 -16.83 -16.42 13.38
CA GLN A 275 -18.03 -17.25 13.37
C GLN A 275 -17.71 -18.75 13.37
N ILE A 276 -16.50 -19.14 12.95
CA ILE A 276 -16.05 -20.53 12.93
C ILE A 276 -15.32 -20.81 14.24
N THR A 277 -15.99 -21.49 15.18
CA THR A 277 -15.42 -21.76 16.52
C THR A 277 -14.78 -23.13 16.66
N SER A 278 -14.97 -24.02 15.68
CA SER A 278 -14.43 -25.39 15.72
C SER A 278 -12.95 -25.46 15.39
N LEU A 279 -12.46 -24.53 14.59
CA LEU A 279 -11.08 -24.43 14.12
C LEU A 279 -10.85 -23.01 13.58
N ALA A 280 -9.73 -22.39 13.91
CA ALA A 280 -9.35 -21.09 13.37
C ALA A 280 -9.25 -21.16 11.83
N ARG A 281 -9.95 -20.25 11.15
CA ARG A 281 -10.01 -20.16 9.69
C ARG A 281 -10.13 -18.71 9.25
N PRO A 282 -9.51 -18.30 8.14
CA PRO A 282 -9.68 -16.95 7.62
C PRO A 282 -11.04 -16.77 6.93
N PHE A 283 -11.47 -15.52 6.71
CA PHE A 283 -12.69 -15.22 5.93
C PHE A 283 -12.62 -15.76 4.50
N ASN A 284 -11.45 -15.63 3.86
CA ASN A 284 -11.25 -15.95 2.46
C ASN A 284 -10.12 -16.99 2.28
N PRO A 285 -10.37 -18.29 2.45
CA PRO A 285 -9.30 -19.29 2.40
C PRO A 285 -8.78 -19.62 0.99
N ASP A 286 -9.50 -19.21 -0.07
CA ASP A 286 -9.23 -19.63 -1.45
C ASP A 286 -8.86 -18.46 -2.41
N SER A 287 -8.59 -17.26 -1.88
CA SER A 287 -8.29 -16.07 -2.71
C SER A 287 -7.02 -15.35 -2.28
N TYR A 288 -7.12 -14.13 -1.78
CA TYR A 288 -6.00 -13.29 -1.39
C TYR A 288 -6.43 -12.24 -0.36
N ILE A 289 -5.42 -11.62 0.25
CA ILE A 289 -5.56 -10.46 1.13
C ILE A 289 -4.69 -9.33 0.59
N LEU A 290 -5.29 -8.15 0.48
CA LEU A 290 -4.57 -6.89 0.35
C LEU A 290 -4.57 -6.18 1.71
N MET A 291 -3.43 -5.61 2.09
CA MET A 291 -3.28 -4.89 3.35
C MET A 291 -2.59 -3.55 3.11
N SER A 292 -3.22 -2.47 3.58
CA SER A 292 -2.69 -1.11 3.58
C SER A 292 -2.35 -0.73 5.02
N ALA A 293 -1.22 -0.06 5.24
CA ALA A 293 -0.74 0.40 6.54
C ALA A 293 -1.60 1.51 7.20
N GLY A 294 -2.79 1.76 6.68
CA GLY A 294 -3.69 2.80 7.18
C GLY A 294 -3.15 4.24 7.11
N TYR A 295 -3.73 5.07 7.97
CA TYR A 295 -3.43 6.50 8.03
C TYR A 295 -2.10 6.79 8.72
N ASP A 296 -1.71 5.95 9.68
CA ASP A 296 -0.45 6.12 10.41
C ASP A 296 0.78 5.62 9.65
N GLY A 297 0.58 4.81 8.60
CA GLY A 297 1.64 4.26 7.76
C GLY A 297 2.44 3.18 8.48
N ILE A 298 1.85 2.47 9.44
CA ILE A 298 2.49 1.44 10.24
C ILE A 298 1.68 0.13 10.18
N TYR A 299 2.18 -0.89 9.47
CA TYR A 299 1.57 -2.23 9.54
C TYR A 299 1.55 -2.82 10.94
N GLY A 300 0.48 -3.57 11.24
CA GLY A 300 0.24 -4.23 12.51
C GLY A 300 -0.43 -3.32 13.54
N THR A 301 -1.29 -2.41 13.08
CA THR A 301 -2.08 -1.47 13.90
C THR A 301 -3.57 -1.64 13.63
N ARG A 302 -4.40 -0.95 14.42
CA ARG A 302 -5.87 -1.06 14.28
C ARG A 302 -6.42 -0.27 13.09
N ASP A 303 -5.62 0.57 12.46
CA ASP A 303 -6.04 1.36 11.30
C ASP A 303 -5.57 0.79 9.97
N ASP A 304 -4.90 -0.36 10.00
CA ASP A 304 -4.69 -1.18 8.81
C ASP A 304 -6.04 -1.44 8.12
N ILE A 305 -6.04 -1.39 6.79
CA ILE A 305 -7.23 -1.63 5.97
C ILE A 305 -6.99 -2.88 5.12
N TYR A 306 -7.99 -3.75 5.10
CA TYR A 306 -8.00 -4.95 4.29
C TYR A 306 -9.04 -4.84 3.16
N ASN A 307 -8.93 -5.67 2.13
CA ASN A 307 -9.84 -5.62 0.98
C ASN A 307 -11.26 -6.15 1.27
N PHE A 308 -11.47 -6.83 2.40
CA PHE A 308 -12.78 -7.37 2.77
C PHE A 308 -13.57 -6.49 3.78
N ASP A 309 -13.03 -5.34 4.19
CA ASP A 309 -13.60 -4.43 5.22
C ASP A 309 -14.53 -3.31 4.69
#